data_AF-A0A2V2N3N4-F1
#
_entry.id   AF-A0A2V2N3N4-F1
#
_cell.length_a   1.000
_cell.length_b   1.000
_cell.length_c   1.000
_cell.angle_alpha   90.00
_cell.angle_beta   90.00
_cell.angle_gamma   90.00
#
_symmetry.space_group_name_H-M   'P 1'
#
loop_
_entity.id
_entity.type
_entity.pdbx_description
1 polymer ?
#
loop_
_entity_poly.entity_id
_entity_poly.type
_entity_poly.pdbx_seq_one_letter_code
_entity_poly.pdbx_strand_id
1 'polypeptide(L)'
;MIIYVESEEKMHSQFSFQQLILISLLFIMSIITTCSAVDVNSSGMVNTVANNTQNNPLGSPYISLVPESTSVEVGDSIVLHGVIDKAILGLNPGNAILIIKTPQKSKFNAFTQVPVNNNGSFTYSVQTDVTGTWTVSVRYSDEISALTDITVSPRAISLSTINTLNSYGAPVSVGEEVNMFGFLRDSKGKGIPERQVKYIVAIPPYGCDFCSEDEDSDYLIWETYGTATTDSSGKYSISITPHDRGEYKVKTYFGGDEGYQSSTSDIRRIRVN
;
A
#
# COMPACT_ATOMS: atom_id res chain seq x y z
N MET A 1 -35.18 -11.32 -41.41
CA MET A 1 -34.10 -12.34 -41.40
C MET A 1 -33.33 -12.14 -40.11
N ILE A 2 -33.67 -12.96 -39.12
CA ILE A 2 -33.19 -12.90 -37.74
C ILE A 2 -32.18 -14.05 -37.62
N ILE A 3 -30.97 -13.77 -37.15
CA ILE A 3 -29.99 -14.81 -36.86
C ILE A 3 -29.77 -14.81 -35.35
N TYR A 4 -30.29 -15.87 -34.72
CA TYR A 4 -29.90 -16.32 -33.39
C TYR A 4 -28.51 -16.96 -33.47
N VAL A 5 -27.64 -16.64 -32.52
CA VAL A 5 -26.50 -17.50 -32.16
C VAL A 5 -26.53 -17.67 -30.65
N GLU A 6 -26.89 -18.88 -30.26
CA GLU A 6 -26.81 -19.43 -28.91
C GLU A 6 -25.53 -20.29 -28.87
N SER A 7 -24.72 -20.14 -27.83
CA SER A 7 -23.65 -21.09 -27.50
C SER A 7 -23.29 -20.94 -26.03
N GLU A 8 -23.68 -21.94 -25.26
CA GLU A 8 -23.23 -22.20 -23.89
C GLU A 8 -21.72 -22.48 -23.85
N GLU A 9 -21.06 -22.10 -22.76
CA GLU A 9 -20.17 -23.03 -22.05
C GLU A 9 -19.93 -22.55 -20.60
N LYS A 10 -20.49 -23.33 -19.67
CA LYS A 10 -20.15 -23.32 -18.24
C LYS A 10 -18.78 -23.96 -18.07
N MET A 11 -17.88 -23.31 -17.34
CA MET A 11 -16.79 -24.03 -16.68
C MET A 11 -16.60 -23.54 -15.24
N HIS A 12 -16.81 -24.49 -14.32
CA HIS A 12 -16.56 -24.42 -12.89
C HIS A 12 -15.11 -24.06 -12.59
N SER A 13 -14.89 -23.16 -11.64
CA SER A 13 -13.63 -23.09 -10.89
C SER A 13 -13.92 -22.65 -9.45
N GLN A 14 -14.30 -23.62 -8.62
CA GLN A 14 -14.20 -23.51 -7.17
C GLN A 14 -12.71 -23.62 -6.80
N PHE A 15 -12.07 -22.50 -6.48
CA PHE A 15 -10.81 -22.52 -5.72
C PHE A 15 -11.14 -22.41 -4.24
N SER A 16 -10.87 -23.50 -3.52
CA SER A 16 -11.05 -23.65 -2.08
C SER A 16 -10.04 -22.81 -1.31
N PHE A 17 -10.56 -21.97 -0.41
CA PHE A 17 -9.83 -21.11 0.52
C PHE A 17 -8.97 -21.86 1.56
N GLN A 18 -8.95 -23.20 1.53
CA GLN A 18 -8.21 -24.04 2.48
C GLN A 18 -6.76 -24.37 2.08
N GLN A 19 -6.31 -24.03 0.87
CA GLN A 19 -4.90 -24.26 0.48
C GLN A 19 -3.95 -23.09 0.79
N LEU A 20 -4.47 -21.91 1.18
CA LEU A 20 -3.62 -20.75 1.49
C LEU A 20 -3.10 -20.71 2.94
N ILE A 21 -3.63 -21.55 3.84
CA ILE A 21 -3.27 -21.57 5.27
C ILE A 21 -2.10 -22.54 5.56
N LEU A 22 -1.79 -23.48 4.66
CA LEU A 22 -0.69 -24.43 4.87
C LEU A 22 0.71 -23.89 4.51
N ILE A 23 0.83 -22.78 3.77
CA ILE A 23 2.13 -22.22 3.37
C ILE A 23 2.68 -21.23 4.42
N SER A 24 1.81 -20.59 5.21
CA SER A 24 2.23 -19.63 6.25
C SER A 24 2.73 -20.28 7.56
N LEU A 25 2.55 -21.59 7.75
CA LEU A 25 2.99 -22.32 8.95
C LEU A 25 4.37 -23.00 8.81
N LEU A 26 4.98 -22.98 7.63
CA LEU A 26 6.31 -23.57 7.38
C LEU A 26 7.48 -22.59 7.54
N PHE A 27 7.22 -21.31 7.85
CA PHE A 27 8.26 -20.28 8.02
C PHE A 27 8.58 -19.88 9.46
N ILE A 28 7.94 -20.50 10.48
CA ILE A 28 8.12 -20.13 11.90
C ILE A 28 8.85 -21.22 12.72
N MET A 29 9.50 -22.20 12.07
CA MET A 29 10.18 -23.32 12.76
C MET A 29 11.66 -23.54 12.40
N SER A 30 12.40 -22.50 12.01
CA SER A 30 13.86 -22.60 11.76
C SER A 30 14.75 -21.69 12.60
N ILE A 31 14.30 -21.29 13.79
CA ILE A 31 15.17 -20.64 14.77
C ILE A 31 15.09 -21.45 16.05
N ILE A 32 16.04 -22.36 16.25
CA ILE A 32 16.61 -22.78 17.54
C ILE A 32 17.64 -23.89 17.26
N THR A 33 18.83 -23.73 17.85
CA THR A 33 19.90 -24.73 18.05
C THR A 33 21.09 -24.68 17.09
N THR A 34 22.16 -24.00 17.51
CA THR A 34 23.34 -24.69 18.09
C THR A 34 24.26 -23.65 18.71
N CYS A 35 24.42 -23.70 20.03
CA CYS A 35 25.52 -23.06 20.74
C CYS A 35 26.58 -24.14 20.89
N SER A 36 27.72 -23.98 20.22
CA SER A 36 28.90 -24.82 20.44
C SER A 36 29.96 -23.94 21.07
N ALA A 37 30.35 -24.28 22.30
CA ALA A 37 31.51 -23.72 22.96
C ALA A 37 32.78 -24.13 22.18
N VAL A 38 33.66 -23.17 21.93
CA VAL A 38 35.04 -23.40 21.49
C VAL A 38 35.94 -22.79 22.55
N ASP A 39 36.66 -23.66 23.26
CA ASP A 39 37.74 -23.28 24.16
C ASP A 39 39.07 -23.18 23.42
N VAL A 40 39.89 -22.32 24.01
CA VAL A 40 41.17 -21.69 23.63
C VAL A 40 42.30 -22.65 23.21
N ASN A 41 43.08 -22.32 22.15
CA ASN A 41 44.53 -22.06 22.29
C ASN A 41 45.29 -21.65 21.01
N SER A 42 46.08 -20.59 21.20
CA SER A 42 47.39 -20.20 20.65
C SER A 42 47.78 -20.35 19.17
N SER A 43 48.26 -19.21 18.67
CA SER A 43 49.44 -19.01 17.80
C SER A 43 49.40 -19.55 16.37
N GLY A 44 49.42 -18.63 15.41
CA GLY A 44 49.82 -18.90 14.03
C GLY A 44 49.25 -17.90 13.05
N MET A 45 50.06 -16.94 12.61
CA MET A 45 49.76 -16.15 11.41
C MET A 45 49.54 -17.08 10.22
N VAL A 46 48.34 -17.09 9.63
CA VAL A 46 48.12 -17.51 8.24
C VAL A 46 47.02 -16.63 7.64
N ASN A 47 47.43 -15.78 6.71
CA ASN A 47 46.54 -15.14 5.73
C ASN A 47 45.77 -16.24 5.00
N THR A 48 44.46 -16.28 5.17
CA THR A 48 43.59 -17.09 4.32
C THR A 48 42.51 -16.19 3.74
N VAL A 49 42.71 -15.86 2.47
CA VAL A 49 41.76 -15.20 1.58
C VAL A 49 40.49 -16.05 1.57
N ALA A 50 39.42 -15.55 2.20
CA ALA A 50 38.10 -16.10 2.05
C ALA A 50 37.57 -15.71 0.67
N ASN A 51 37.87 -16.54 -0.34
CA ASN A 51 37.17 -16.57 -1.61
C ASN A 51 35.74 -17.04 -1.33
N ASN A 52 34.84 -16.08 -1.10
CA ASN A 52 33.41 -16.34 -1.11
C ASN A 52 32.90 -16.04 -2.52
N THR A 53 33.03 -17.03 -3.40
CA THR A 53 32.48 -17.01 -4.76
C THR A 53 30.96 -17.23 -4.66
N GLN A 54 30.23 -16.17 -4.36
CA GLN A 54 28.77 -16.14 -4.48
C GLN A 54 28.41 -15.63 -5.87
N ASN A 55 28.06 -16.57 -6.77
CA ASN A 55 27.24 -16.43 -7.98
C ASN A 55 27.13 -14.99 -8.54
N ASN A 56 28.15 -14.54 -9.26
CA ASN A 56 28.12 -13.27 -9.96
C ASN A 56 27.41 -13.45 -11.32
N PRO A 57 26.22 -12.89 -11.56
CA PRO A 57 25.57 -12.97 -12.85
C PRO A 57 26.27 -12.01 -13.81
N LEU A 58 27.31 -12.48 -14.51
CA LEU A 58 27.95 -11.81 -15.68
C LEU A 58 28.31 -10.32 -15.52
N GLY A 59 28.47 -9.84 -14.28
CA GLY A 59 28.81 -8.45 -13.97
C GLY A 59 30.26 -8.28 -13.57
N SER A 60 30.86 -7.16 -13.95
CA SER A 60 32.17 -6.73 -13.48
C SER A 60 32.17 -6.52 -11.97
N PRO A 61 33.19 -7.01 -11.23
CA PRO A 61 33.34 -6.71 -9.81
C PRO A 61 33.70 -5.24 -9.56
N TYR A 62 34.09 -4.50 -10.60
CA TYR A 62 34.54 -3.12 -10.50
C TYR A 62 33.40 -2.10 -10.58
N ILE A 63 32.17 -2.53 -10.88
CA ILE A 63 31.02 -1.63 -10.96
C ILE A 63 29.83 -2.21 -10.21
N SER A 64 29.32 -1.46 -9.24
CA SER A 64 28.08 -1.76 -8.53
C SER A 64 26.99 -0.79 -8.94
N LEU A 65 25.78 -1.31 -9.15
CA LEU A 65 24.57 -0.53 -9.39
C LEU A 65 23.47 -1.13 -8.52
N VAL A 66 22.95 -0.33 -7.60
CA VAL A 66 21.95 -0.75 -6.62
C VAL A 66 20.76 0.20 -6.67
N PRO A 67 19.55 -0.29 -6.95
CA PRO A 67 18.36 0.52 -6.83
C PRO A 67 18.01 0.75 -5.35
N GLU A 68 17.42 1.91 -5.03
CA GLU A 68 16.90 2.19 -3.69
C GLU A 68 15.75 1.22 -3.31
N SER A 69 14.96 0.78 -4.29
CA SER A 69 13.93 -0.24 -4.13
C SER A 69 13.86 -1.15 -5.37
N THR A 70 13.60 -2.44 -5.15
CA THR A 70 13.37 -3.43 -6.22
C THR A 70 11.88 -3.59 -6.58
N SER A 71 10.99 -2.87 -5.90
CA SER A 71 9.54 -2.85 -6.18
C SER A 71 8.99 -1.43 -6.05
N VAL A 72 8.32 -0.94 -7.09
CA VAL A 72 7.72 0.40 -7.15
C VAL A 72 6.40 0.38 -7.93
N GLU A 73 5.58 1.43 -7.84
CA GLU A 73 4.34 1.54 -8.62
C GLU A 73 4.52 2.46 -9.85
N VAL A 74 3.68 2.27 -10.88
CA VAL A 74 3.66 3.18 -12.04
C VAL A 74 3.48 4.64 -11.60
N GLY A 75 4.34 5.51 -12.11
CA GLY A 75 4.41 6.93 -11.80
C GLY A 75 5.40 7.28 -10.69
N ASP A 76 5.90 6.30 -9.92
CA ASP A 76 6.99 6.50 -8.97
C ASP A 76 8.33 6.62 -9.69
N SER A 77 9.33 7.13 -8.99
CA SER A 77 10.72 7.19 -9.45
C SER A 77 11.53 6.00 -8.95
N ILE A 78 12.29 5.38 -9.84
CA ILE A 78 13.38 4.47 -9.50
C ILE A 78 14.64 5.31 -9.32
N VAL A 79 15.22 5.28 -8.12
CA VAL A 79 16.52 5.90 -7.82
C VAL A 79 17.59 4.81 -7.85
N LEU A 80 18.65 5.04 -8.62
CA LEU A 80 19.77 4.13 -8.80
C LEU A 80 21.04 4.74 -8.23
N HIS A 81 21.74 3.98 -7.40
CA HIS A 81 23.03 4.35 -6.84
C HIS A 81 24.12 3.49 -7.46
N GLY A 82 25.10 4.14 -8.07
CA GLY A 82 26.22 3.48 -8.71
C GLY A 82 27.55 3.81 -8.05
N VAL A 83 28.45 2.83 -8.02
CA VAL A 83 29.82 2.99 -7.55
C VAL A 83 30.76 2.28 -8.52
N ILE A 84 31.80 2.99 -8.94
CA ILE A 84 32.86 2.51 -9.83
C ILE A 84 34.16 2.42 -9.02
N ASP A 85 34.82 1.27 -9.09
CA ASP A 85 36.08 1.03 -8.40
C ASP A 85 37.19 1.93 -8.93
N LYS A 86 38.04 2.41 -8.01
CA LYS A 86 39.17 3.29 -8.33
C LYS A 86 40.16 2.64 -9.31
N ALA A 87 40.24 1.31 -9.36
CA ALA A 87 41.09 0.58 -10.29
C ALA A 87 40.79 0.92 -11.77
N ILE A 88 39.54 1.26 -12.10
CA ILE A 88 39.10 1.55 -13.46
C ILE A 88 38.65 3.01 -13.68
N LEU A 89 38.48 3.79 -12.61
CA LEU A 89 37.99 5.17 -12.65
C LEU A 89 38.92 6.14 -13.40
N GLY A 90 40.23 5.89 -13.36
CA GLY A 90 41.24 6.80 -13.88
C GLY A 90 41.39 8.10 -13.06
N LEU A 91 42.21 9.03 -13.56
CA LEU A 91 42.49 10.31 -12.89
C LEU A 91 41.41 11.37 -13.11
N ASN A 92 40.66 11.27 -14.21
CA ASN A 92 39.58 12.18 -14.57
C ASN A 92 38.37 11.33 -14.97
N PRO A 93 37.39 11.12 -14.06
CA PRO A 93 36.24 10.30 -14.36
C PRO A 93 35.44 10.87 -15.53
N GLY A 94 35.17 10.02 -16.53
CA GLY A 94 34.21 10.33 -17.60
C GLY A 94 32.76 10.05 -17.19
N ASN A 95 31.90 9.90 -18.20
CA ASN A 95 30.50 9.49 -18.01
C ASN A 95 30.36 7.96 -18.02
N ALA A 96 29.51 7.43 -17.14
CA ALA A 96 29.01 6.06 -17.25
C ALA A 96 27.81 6.01 -18.20
N ILE A 97 27.59 4.87 -18.85
CA ILE A 97 26.43 4.63 -19.71
C ILE A 97 25.47 3.73 -18.97
N LEU A 98 24.37 4.28 -18.50
CA LEU A 98 23.29 3.52 -17.90
C LEU A 98 22.40 2.93 -19.00
N ILE A 99 22.11 1.64 -18.88
CA ILE A 99 21.34 0.84 -19.81
C ILE A 99 20.07 0.38 -19.07
N ILE A 100 18.91 0.87 -19.52
CA ILE A 100 17.62 0.51 -18.93
C ILE A 100 16.76 -0.15 -20.00
N LYS A 101 16.40 -1.41 -19.75
CA LYS A 101 15.47 -2.17 -20.57
C LYS A 101 14.10 -2.16 -19.92
N THR A 102 13.11 -1.69 -20.67
CA THR A 102 11.73 -1.52 -20.19
C THR A 102 10.78 -2.56 -20.80
N PRO A 103 9.63 -2.81 -20.14
CA PRO A 103 8.54 -3.57 -20.75
C PRO A 103 8.00 -2.94 -22.04
N GLN A 104 7.34 -3.76 -22.87
CA GLN A 104 6.67 -3.26 -24.07
C GLN A 104 5.68 -2.14 -23.71
N LYS A 105 5.60 -1.12 -24.56
CA LYS A 105 4.76 0.10 -24.43
C LYS A 105 5.30 1.18 -23.51
N SER A 106 6.43 0.98 -22.84
CA SER A 106 7.12 2.10 -22.21
C SER A 106 7.48 3.13 -23.28
N LYS A 107 7.29 4.41 -22.97
CA LYS A 107 7.82 5.54 -23.74
C LYS A 107 9.32 5.70 -23.48
N PHE A 108 9.81 5.08 -22.41
CA PHE A 108 11.20 5.08 -22.04
C PHE A 108 11.94 3.94 -22.73
N ASN A 109 12.90 4.28 -23.57
CA ASN A 109 13.86 3.34 -24.13
C ASN A 109 15.22 4.04 -24.12
N ALA A 110 16.03 3.81 -23.08
CA ALA A 110 17.19 4.64 -22.84
C ALA A 110 18.49 3.88 -22.60
N PHE A 111 19.48 4.32 -23.38
CA PHE A 111 20.86 4.43 -22.98
C PHE A 111 21.08 5.90 -22.56
N THR A 112 21.55 6.14 -21.35
CA THR A 112 21.81 7.51 -20.88
C THR A 112 23.20 7.64 -20.30
N GLN A 113 23.83 8.80 -20.51
CA GLN A 113 25.11 9.11 -19.90
C GLN A 113 24.89 9.75 -18.53
N VAL A 114 25.57 9.22 -17.52
CA VAL A 114 25.51 9.73 -16.15
C VAL A 114 26.92 10.17 -15.76
N PRO A 115 27.12 11.44 -15.33
CA PRO A 115 28.42 11.91 -14.89
C PRO A 115 28.85 11.16 -13.62
N VAL A 116 30.10 10.72 -13.59
CA VAL A 116 30.69 10.02 -12.45
C VAL A 116 31.50 11.02 -11.63
N ASN A 117 31.28 11.02 -10.32
CA ASN A 117 32.04 11.87 -9.41
C ASN A 117 33.49 11.38 -9.28
N ASN A 118 34.39 12.25 -8.79
CA ASN A 118 35.80 11.93 -8.55
C ASN A 118 36.02 10.78 -7.53
N ASN A 119 35.01 10.44 -6.75
CA ASN A 119 35.03 9.31 -5.83
C ASN A 119 34.46 8.01 -6.44
N GLY A 120 34.07 8.02 -7.72
CA GLY A 120 33.49 6.88 -8.44
C GLY A 120 31.99 6.73 -8.27
N SER A 121 31.31 7.58 -7.49
CA SER A 121 29.86 7.48 -7.29
C SER A 121 29.06 8.21 -8.35
N PHE A 122 27.83 7.74 -8.59
CA PHE A 122 26.82 8.46 -9.36
C PHE A 122 25.41 8.08 -8.90
N THR A 123 24.44 8.94 -9.21
CA THR A 123 23.03 8.71 -8.93
C THR A 123 22.20 9.04 -10.17
N TYR A 124 21.17 8.24 -10.44
CA TYR A 124 20.22 8.50 -11.52
C TYR A 124 18.79 8.21 -11.06
N SER A 125 17.84 9.03 -11.50
CA SER A 125 16.41 8.86 -11.19
C SER A 125 15.60 8.82 -12.48
N VAL A 126 14.70 7.82 -12.58
CA VAL A 126 13.80 7.64 -13.73
C VAL A 126 12.37 7.40 -13.25
N GLN A 127 11.41 8.09 -13.86
CA GLN A 127 9.99 7.88 -13.58
C GLN A 127 9.46 6.68 -14.37
N THR A 128 8.75 5.78 -13.69
CA THR A 128 8.14 4.60 -14.30
C THR A 128 6.82 4.95 -14.99
N ASP A 129 6.59 4.41 -16.17
CA ASP A 129 5.40 4.72 -16.99
C ASP A 129 4.56 3.51 -17.38
N VAL A 130 5.11 2.30 -17.24
CA VAL A 130 4.42 1.04 -17.53
C VAL A 130 4.77 -0.03 -16.52
N THR A 131 3.82 -0.93 -16.31
CA THR A 131 3.97 -2.10 -15.43
C THR A 131 4.87 -3.17 -16.03
N GLY A 132 5.46 -3.99 -15.17
CA GLY A 132 6.29 -5.12 -15.56
C GLY A 132 7.71 -5.04 -14.99
N THR A 133 8.59 -5.89 -15.50
CA THR A 133 9.99 -5.96 -15.06
C THR A 133 10.86 -4.99 -15.85
N TRP A 134 11.51 -4.08 -15.14
CA TRP A 134 12.51 -3.17 -15.65
C TRP A 134 13.89 -3.73 -15.30
N THR A 135 14.77 -3.89 -16.28
CA THR A 135 16.13 -4.40 -16.07
C THR A 135 17.12 -3.27 -16.25
N VAL A 136 18.01 -3.08 -15.27
CA VAL A 136 19.03 -2.02 -15.28
C VAL A 136 20.44 -2.59 -15.21
N SER A 137 21.37 -1.93 -15.89
CA SER A 137 22.81 -2.15 -15.76
C SER A 137 23.55 -0.87 -16.14
N VAL A 138 24.82 -0.77 -15.78
CA VAL A 138 25.67 0.35 -16.18
C VAL A 138 26.95 -0.17 -16.83
N ARG A 139 27.44 0.56 -17.84
CA ARG A 139 28.73 0.35 -18.46
C ARG A 139 29.65 1.52 -18.18
N TYR A 140 30.91 1.24 -17.87
CA TYR A 140 31.97 2.25 -17.76
C TYR A 140 33.24 1.68 -18.37
N SER A 141 33.82 2.42 -19.34
CA SER A 141 34.88 1.88 -20.21
C SER A 141 34.43 0.53 -20.82
N ASP A 142 35.22 -0.53 -20.63
CA ASP A 142 34.95 -1.87 -21.16
C ASP A 142 34.22 -2.79 -20.15
N GLU A 143 33.89 -2.27 -18.97
CA GLU A 143 33.29 -3.03 -17.86
C GLU A 143 31.77 -2.76 -17.76
N ILE A 144 30.98 -3.78 -17.44
CA ILE A 144 29.53 -3.71 -17.29
C ILE A 144 29.13 -4.28 -15.93
N SER A 145 28.24 -3.61 -15.19
CA SER A 145 27.72 -4.11 -13.91
C SER A 145 26.84 -5.36 -14.09
N ALA A 146 26.55 -6.05 -12.99
CA ALA A 146 25.48 -7.04 -12.97
C ALA A 146 24.13 -6.42 -13.39
N LEU A 147 23.27 -7.25 -14.00
CA LEU A 147 21.88 -6.89 -14.30
C LEU A 147 21.06 -6.93 -13.02
N THR A 148 20.23 -5.91 -12.81
CA THR A 148 19.29 -5.84 -11.69
C THR A 148 17.87 -5.66 -12.21
N ASP A 149 16.96 -6.51 -11.75
CA ASP A 149 15.54 -6.42 -12.08
C ASP A 149 14.77 -5.64 -11.02
N ILE A 150 13.85 -4.81 -11.47
CA ILE A 150 12.96 -3.97 -10.66
C ILE A 150 11.54 -4.25 -11.11
N THR A 151 10.66 -4.56 -10.17
CA THR A 151 9.25 -4.85 -10.45
C THR A 151 8.44 -3.58 -10.35
N VAL A 152 7.75 -3.22 -11.43
CA VAL A 152 6.81 -2.08 -11.46
C VAL A 152 5.39 -2.60 -11.46
N SER A 153 4.67 -2.40 -10.36
CA SER A 153 3.27 -2.78 -10.22
C SER A 153 2.33 -1.68 -10.71
N PRO A 154 1.08 -2.00 -11.10
CA PRO A 154 0.08 -0.97 -11.31
C PRO A 154 -0.09 -0.15 -10.03
N ARG A 155 -0.18 1.17 -10.17
CA ARG A 155 -0.64 2.01 -9.06
C ARG A 155 -2.10 1.68 -8.78
N ALA A 156 -2.42 1.39 -7.53
CA ALA A 156 -3.81 1.22 -7.11
C ALA A 156 -4.57 2.54 -7.37
N ILE A 157 -5.47 2.55 -8.35
CA ILE A 157 -6.37 3.68 -8.56
C ILE A 157 -7.53 3.50 -7.59
N SER A 158 -7.42 4.11 -6.41
CA SER A 158 -8.52 4.17 -5.46
C SER A 158 -9.61 5.10 -6.01
N LEU A 159 -10.83 4.60 -6.23
CA LEU A 159 -11.97 5.41 -6.65
C LEU A 159 -12.44 6.29 -5.49
N SER A 160 -12.74 7.56 -5.74
CA SER A 160 -13.37 8.42 -4.73
C SER A 160 -14.72 7.84 -4.29
N THR A 161 -15.04 8.00 -3.01
CA THR A 161 -16.26 7.46 -2.42
C THR A 161 -17.18 8.54 -1.89
N ILE A 162 -18.47 8.21 -1.84
CA ILE A 162 -19.54 9.02 -1.26
C ILE A 162 -20.17 8.16 -0.16
N ASN A 163 -20.03 8.59 1.08
CA ASN A 163 -20.68 7.98 2.24
C ASN A 163 -21.81 8.88 2.73
N THR A 164 -23.03 8.37 2.78
CA THR A 164 -24.20 9.11 3.24
C THR A 164 -24.87 8.40 4.41
N LEU A 165 -25.34 9.19 5.37
CA LEU A 165 -26.17 8.72 6.48
C LEU A 165 -27.51 9.45 6.41
N ASN A 166 -28.62 8.73 6.47
CA ASN A 166 -29.95 9.33 6.51
C ASN A 166 -30.39 9.64 7.94
N SER A 167 -31.07 10.77 8.11
CA SER A 167 -31.54 11.25 9.41
C SER A 167 -32.68 10.40 9.97
N TYR A 168 -32.73 10.31 11.30
CA TYR A 168 -33.92 9.89 12.03
C TYR A 168 -34.76 11.14 12.36
N GLY A 169 -36.05 11.13 12.04
CA GLY A 169 -36.88 12.35 12.01
C GLY A 169 -37.69 12.63 13.28
N ALA A 170 -37.76 11.68 14.23
CA ALA A 170 -38.56 11.83 15.44
C ALA A 170 -37.67 11.95 16.69
N PRO A 171 -38.12 12.62 17.76
CA PRO A 171 -37.51 12.45 19.07
C PRO A 171 -37.66 11.00 19.55
N VAL A 172 -36.65 10.48 20.23
CA VAL A 172 -36.63 9.13 20.82
C VAL A 172 -36.58 9.20 22.33
N SER A 173 -37.05 8.16 23.01
CA SER A 173 -36.93 8.04 24.46
C SER A 173 -35.58 7.47 24.86
N VAL A 174 -35.11 7.79 26.06
CA VAL A 174 -33.95 7.08 26.65
C VAL A 174 -34.17 5.56 26.63
N GLY A 175 -33.17 4.81 26.17
CA GLY A 175 -33.22 3.35 26.04
C GLY A 175 -33.95 2.84 24.80
N GLU A 176 -34.53 3.72 23.98
CA GLU A 176 -35.16 3.34 22.71
C GLU A 176 -34.10 3.14 21.62
N GLU A 177 -34.21 2.04 20.88
CA GLU A 177 -33.29 1.74 19.78
C GLU A 177 -33.58 2.62 18.55
N VAL A 178 -32.56 3.37 18.11
CA VAL A 178 -32.61 4.21 16.91
C VAL A 178 -31.91 3.50 15.77
N ASN A 179 -32.70 3.13 14.76
CA ASN A 179 -32.20 2.52 13.53
C ASN A 179 -32.01 3.58 12.45
N MET A 180 -30.79 3.71 11.94
CA MET A 180 -30.44 4.61 10.83
C MET A 180 -29.84 3.80 9.69
N PHE A 181 -29.96 4.30 8.47
CA PHE A 181 -29.37 3.66 7.30
C PHE A 181 -28.60 4.67 6.45
N GLY A 182 -27.64 4.15 5.70
CA GLY A 182 -26.79 4.95 4.83
C GLY A 182 -26.35 4.18 3.60
N PHE A 183 -25.61 4.85 2.73
CA PHE A 183 -25.04 4.25 1.53
C PHE A 183 -23.56 4.60 1.41
N LEU A 184 -22.75 3.61 1.04
CA LEU A 184 -21.38 3.78 0.57
C LEU A 184 -21.35 3.52 -0.94
N ARG A 185 -20.97 4.54 -1.71
CA ARG A 185 -20.94 4.49 -3.18
C ARG A 185 -19.63 5.00 -3.73
N ASP A 186 -19.28 4.56 -4.93
CA ASP A 186 -18.19 5.16 -5.70
C ASP A 186 -18.61 6.51 -6.32
N SER A 187 -17.66 7.21 -6.92
CA SER A 187 -17.88 8.49 -7.61
C SER A 187 -18.84 8.43 -8.80
N LYS A 188 -19.20 7.23 -9.27
CA LYS A 188 -20.19 7.00 -10.34
C LYS A 188 -21.56 6.61 -9.78
N GLY A 189 -21.71 6.55 -8.46
CA GLY A 189 -22.95 6.21 -7.78
C GLY A 189 -23.20 4.70 -7.63
N LYS A 190 -22.24 3.84 -7.96
CA LYS A 190 -22.35 2.39 -7.74
C LYS A 190 -22.12 2.07 -6.27
N GLY A 191 -22.99 1.24 -5.68
CA GLY A 191 -22.82 0.73 -4.33
C GLY A 191 -21.53 -0.05 -4.13
N ILE A 192 -20.85 0.16 -3.01
CA ILE A 192 -19.62 -0.54 -2.63
C ILE A 192 -19.98 -1.63 -1.61
N PRO A 193 -19.99 -2.91 -2.01
CA PRO A 193 -20.46 -3.99 -1.14
C PRO A 193 -19.38 -4.51 -0.19
N GLU A 194 -19.82 -5.16 0.89
CA GLU A 194 -18.97 -5.91 1.83
C GLU A 194 -17.83 -5.08 2.45
N ARG A 195 -18.11 -3.81 2.74
CA ARG A 195 -17.17 -2.88 3.39
C ARG A 195 -17.67 -2.42 4.73
N GLN A 196 -16.74 -2.29 5.66
CA GLN A 196 -17.01 -1.83 7.01
C GLN A 196 -17.05 -0.31 7.05
N VAL A 197 -18.15 0.21 7.58
CA VAL A 197 -18.37 1.62 7.88
C VAL A 197 -18.45 1.75 9.40
N LYS A 198 -17.58 2.57 9.98
CA LYS A 198 -17.63 2.90 11.41
C LYS A 198 -18.73 3.93 11.63
N TYR A 199 -19.49 3.81 12.70
CA TYR A 199 -20.38 4.89 13.14
C TYR A 199 -19.87 5.46 14.45
N ILE A 200 -19.77 6.78 14.46
CA ILE A 200 -19.10 7.57 15.48
C ILE A 200 -20.16 8.49 16.06
N VAL A 201 -20.25 8.50 17.38
CA VAL A 201 -21.27 9.23 18.13
C VAL A 201 -20.56 10.22 19.04
N ALA A 202 -20.99 11.47 18.99
CA ALA A 202 -20.65 12.45 20.00
C ALA A 202 -21.84 12.58 20.96
N ILE A 203 -21.53 12.40 22.24
CA ILE A 203 -22.47 12.54 23.36
C ILE A 203 -22.27 13.95 23.92
N PRO A 204 -23.34 14.68 24.26
CA PRO A 204 -23.20 15.98 24.91
C PRO A 204 -22.47 15.78 26.26
N PRO A 205 -21.48 16.62 26.61
CA PRO A 205 -20.78 16.45 27.87
C PRO A 205 -21.76 16.61 29.04
N TYR A 206 -21.73 15.64 29.95
CA TYR A 206 -22.60 15.62 31.13
C TYR A 206 -22.53 16.95 31.90
N GLY A 207 -23.69 17.59 32.11
CA GLY A 207 -23.83 18.74 33.00
C GLY A 207 -23.67 20.13 32.37
N CYS A 208 -23.65 20.26 31.03
CA CYS A 208 -23.72 21.58 30.41
C CYS A 208 -25.14 21.94 29.97
N ASP A 209 -25.90 22.55 30.88
CA ASP A 209 -27.14 23.29 30.54
C ASP A 209 -26.89 24.45 29.54
N PHE A 210 -25.63 24.77 29.25
CA PHE A 210 -25.18 25.88 28.40
C PHE A 210 -24.11 25.49 27.36
N CYS A 211 -23.95 24.22 26.99
CA CYS A 211 -23.20 23.93 25.75
C CYS A 211 -24.00 24.50 24.59
N SER A 212 -23.50 25.60 24.04
CA SER A 212 -24.19 26.40 23.06
C SER A 212 -24.63 25.58 21.85
N GLU A 213 -25.72 26.02 21.24
CA GLU A 213 -26.24 25.58 19.94
C GLU A 213 -25.27 25.88 18.77
N ASP A 214 -24.01 26.20 19.07
CA ASP A 214 -22.99 26.46 18.06
C ASP A 214 -22.58 25.14 17.42
N GLU A 215 -22.83 25.07 16.11
CA GLU A 215 -22.64 23.88 15.28
C GLU A 215 -21.17 23.39 15.22
N ASP A 216 -20.23 24.19 15.75
CA ASP A 216 -18.78 24.10 15.61
C ASP A 216 -18.01 24.09 16.95
N SER A 217 -18.66 23.76 18.08
CA SER A 217 -17.89 23.64 19.33
C SER A 217 -16.97 22.41 19.31
N ASP A 218 -15.65 22.67 19.24
CA ASP A 218 -14.52 21.72 19.34
C ASP A 218 -14.48 20.86 20.62
N TYR A 219 -15.52 20.92 21.47
CA TYR A 219 -15.62 20.22 22.76
C TYR A 219 -16.38 18.88 22.68
N LEU A 220 -16.83 18.48 21.49
CA LEU A 220 -17.48 17.18 21.31
C LEU A 220 -16.45 16.05 21.32
N ILE A 221 -16.55 15.18 22.32
CA ILE A 221 -15.81 13.91 22.33
C ILE A 221 -16.52 12.95 21.39
N TRP A 222 -15.89 12.65 20.26
CA TRP A 222 -16.38 11.68 19.28
C TRP A 222 -15.84 10.29 19.60
N GLU A 223 -16.73 9.35 19.85
CA GLU A 223 -16.36 7.96 20.14
C GLU A 223 -16.88 7.00 19.07
N THR A 224 -16.08 6.00 18.73
CA THR A 224 -16.54 4.94 17.83
C THR A 224 -17.51 4.05 18.59
N TYR A 225 -18.76 4.04 18.17
CA TYR A 225 -19.82 3.26 18.82
C TYR A 225 -19.92 1.85 18.23
N GLY A 226 -19.56 1.69 16.95
CA GLY A 226 -19.49 0.38 16.32
C GLY A 226 -19.18 0.42 14.83
N THR A 227 -19.43 -0.70 14.16
CA THR A 227 -19.25 -0.88 12.72
C THR A 227 -20.48 -1.52 12.08
N ALA A 228 -20.79 -1.13 10.85
CA ALA A 228 -21.76 -1.80 9.99
C ALA A 228 -21.10 -2.25 8.69
N THR A 229 -21.58 -3.35 8.12
CA THR A 229 -21.12 -3.86 6.82
C THR A 229 -22.12 -3.49 5.74
N THR A 230 -21.64 -3.02 4.60
CA THR A 230 -22.48 -2.73 3.44
C THR A 230 -22.99 -4.01 2.76
N ASP A 231 -24.25 -4.00 2.35
CA ASP A 231 -24.85 -5.06 1.55
C ASP A 231 -24.42 -4.99 0.07
N SER A 232 -24.95 -5.87 -0.78
CA SER A 232 -24.64 -5.93 -2.21
C SER A 232 -24.97 -4.64 -2.98
N SER A 233 -25.81 -3.77 -2.43
CA SER A 233 -26.18 -2.46 -2.98
C SER A 233 -25.37 -1.29 -2.41
N GLY A 234 -24.43 -1.56 -1.49
CA GLY A 234 -23.68 -0.55 -0.76
C GLY A 234 -24.48 0.09 0.39
N LYS A 235 -25.67 -0.43 0.73
CA LYS A 235 -26.47 0.08 1.85
C LYS A 235 -25.97 -0.54 3.15
N TYR A 236 -25.92 0.25 4.21
CA TYR A 236 -25.64 -0.24 5.56
C TYR A 236 -26.70 0.27 6.53
N SER A 237 -26.80 -0.36 7.70
CA SER A 237 -27.70 0.05 8.79
C SER A 237 -26.95 0.03 10.11
N ILE A 238 -27.20 1.02 10.94
CA ILE A 238 -26.60 1.18 12.27
C ILE A 238 -27.72 1.29 13.30
N SER A 239 -27.43 0.83 14.51
CA SER A 239 -28.32 0.93 15.66
C SER A 239 -27.60 1.64 16.80
N ILE A 240 -28.30 2.59 17.43
CA ILE A 240 -27.82 3.35 18.58
C ILE A 240 -28.89 3.28 19.66
N THR A 241 -28.50 2.99 20.90
CA THR A 241 -29.39 3.03 22.07
C THR A 241 -28.91 4.15 22.99
N PRO A 242 -29.52 5.34 22.95
CA PRO A 242 -29.14 6.45 23.82
C PRO A 242 -29.41 6.12 25.30
N HIS A 243 -28.45 6.41 26.17
CA HIS A 243 -28.57 6.16 27.61
C HIS A 243 -28.92 7.42 28.42
N ASP A 244 -28.64 8.59 27.86
CA ASP A 244 -28.90 9.88 28.46
C ASP A 244 -29.79 10.75 27.57
N ARG A 245 -30.49 11.70 28.19
CA ARG A 245 -31.25 12.75 27.48
C ARG A 245 -30.31 13.74 26.80
N GLY A 246 -30.76 14.35 25.71
CA GLY A 246 -30.02 15.40 25.01
C GLY A 246 -29.95 15.20 23.50
N GLU A 247 -29.04 15.93 22.86
CA GLU A 247 -28.80 15.84 21.42
C GLU A 247 -27.55 15.00 21.15
N TYR A 248 -27.72 13.87 20.47
CA TYR A 248 -26.62 13.03 20.00
C TYR A 248 -26.27 13.43 18.57
N LYS A 249 -24.99 13.57 18.28
CA LYS A 249 -24.49 13.80 16.93
C LYS A 249 -23.85 12.52 16.41
N VAL A 250 -24.28 12.06 15.25
CA VAL A 250 -23.87 10.79 14.65
C VAL A 250 -23.30 11.06 13.27
N LYS A 251 -22.15 10.47 12.98
CA LYS A 251 -21.59 10.41 11.63
C LYS A 251 -21.05 9.02 11.35
N THR A 252 -20.81 8.74 10.08
CA THR A 252 -20.21 7.48 9.66
C THR A 252 -18.93 7.72 8.90
N TYR A 253 -18.01 6.77 8.99
CA TYR A 253 -16.67 6.87 8.42
C TYR A 253 -16.28 5.56 7.74
N PHE A 254 -15.88 5.66 6.47
CA PHE A 254 -15.23 4.61 5.71
C PHE A 254 -13.74 4.95 5.59
N GLY A 255 -12.87 4.03 6.03
CA GLY A 255 -11.42 4.25 6.10
C GLY A 255 -10.68 4.20 4.77
N GLY A 256 -11.34 3.77 3.70
CA GLY A 256 -10.68 3.45 2.43
C GLY A 256 -10.08 2.04 2.40
N ASP A 257 -9.75 1.58 1.20
CA ASP A 257 -9.04 0.33 0.91
C ASP A 257 -8.28 0.44 -0.44
N GLU A 258 -7.68 -0.65 -0.93
CA GLU A 258 -6.94 -0.68 -2.20
C GLU A 258 -7.76 -0.21 -3.41
N GLY A 259 -9.09 -0.34 -3.37
CA GLY A 259 -9.99 0.02 -4.46
C GLY A 259 -10.68 1.37 -4.28
N TYR A 260 -10.73 1.92 -3.06
CA TYR A 260 -11.61 3.02 -2.71
C TYR A 260 -11.00 3.99 -1.70
N GLN A 261 -11.17 5.29 -1.92
CA GLN A 261 -10.73 6.33 -0.99
C GLN A 261 -11.62 6.36 0.26
N SER A 262 -11.09 6.86 1.37
CA SER A 262 -11.86 7.12 2.58
C SER A 262 -12.94 8.19 2.37
N SER A 263 -14.05 8.11 3.11
CA SER A 263 -15.08 9.15 3.14
C SER A 263 -15.84 9.20 4.47
N THR A 264 -16.36 10.38 4.79
CA THR A 264 -17.17 10.63 6.00
C THR A 264 -18.53 11.14 5.57
N SER A 265 -19.60 10.71 6.24
CA SER A 265 -20.93 11.28 6.01
C SER A 265 -21.11 12.64 6.68
N ASP A 266 -22.15 13.35 6.27
CA ASP A 266 -22.69 14.46 7.05
C ASP A 266 -23.06 14.01 8.48
N ILE A 267 -23.05 14.97 9.41
CA ILE A 267 -23.49 14.76 10.78
C ILE A 267 -25.02 14.76 10.83
N ARG A 268 -25.59 13.78 11.54
CA ARG A 268 -27.02 13.67 11.84
C ARG A 268 -27.26 13.84 13.33
N ARG A 269 -28.36 14.49 13.68
CA ARG A 269 -28.75 14.77 15.06
C ARG A 269 -29.88 13.85 15.48
N ILE A 270 -29.82 13.32 16.70
CA ILE A 270 -30.88 12.54 17.33
C ILE A 270 -31.23 13.27 18.62
N ARG A 271 -32.51 13.64 18.77
CA ARG A 271 -33.02 14.26 20.00
C ARG A 271 -33.61 13.21 20.92
N VAL A 272 -33.13 13.14 22.15
CA VAL A 272 -33.53 12.16 23.16
C VAL A 272 -34.26 12.85 24.32
N ASN A 273 -35.48 12.40 24.59
CA ASN A 273 -36.38 12.93 25.64
C ASN A 273 -36.41 12.08 26.91
#